data_AF-A0A0S8H1C7-F1
#
_entry.id   AF-A0A0S8H1C7-F1
#
_cell.length_a   1.000
_cell.length_b   1.000
_cell.length_c   1.000
_cell.angle_alpha   90.00
_cell.angle_beta   90.00
_cell.angle_gamma   90.00
#
_symmetry.space_group_name_H-M   'P 1'
#
loop_
_entity.id
_entity.type
_entity.pdbx_description
1 polymer ?
#
loop_
_entity_poly.entity_id
_entity_poly.type
_entity_poly.pdbx_seq_one_letter_code
_entity_poly.pdbx_strand_id
1 'polypeptide(L)'
;MTRPTKPRKVAFDPNVTYFKPRAVPLSMLEEIDLGMDELEALRLCDFKELNQDKAAKKMGISQSTLGRILCSARKKVTEALIKGKAIKIRT
;
A
#
# COMPACT_ATOMS: atom_id res chain seq x y z
N MET A 1 22.78 5.09 -8.83
CA MET A 1 22.51 3.85 -8.07
C MET A 1 21.32 4.09 -7.15
N THR A 2 20.28 3.26 -7.20
CA THR A 2 19.13 3.33 -6.29
C THR A 2 19.57 2.90 -4.89
N ARG A 3 19.38 3.78 -3.89
CA ARG A 3 19.72 3.46 -2.50
C ARG A 3 18.92 2.21 -2.07
N PRO A 4 19.55 1.17 -1.51
CA PRO A 4 18.84 0.00 -1.02
C PRO A 4 17.73 0.41 -0.04
N THR A 5 16.54 -0.15 -0.23
CA THR A 5 15.43 0.05 0.70
C THR A 5 15.82 -0.55 2.05
N LYS A 6 15.67 0.24 3.12
CA LYS A 6 15.87 -0.29 4.46
C LYS A 6 14.84 -1.38 4.74
N PRO A 7 15.20 -2.49 5.41
CA PRO A 7 14.25 -3.49 5.85
C PRO A 7 13.21 -2.83 6.78
N ARG A 8 11.97 -3.28 6.68
CA ARG A 8 10.82 -2.72 7.40
C ARG A 8 9.85 -3.82 7.78
N LYS A 9 9.19 -3.64 8.92
CA LYS A 9 8.27 -4.62 9.50
C LYS A 9 6.88 -4.44 8.92
N VAL A 10 6.31 -5.53 8.41
CA VAL A 10 4.91 -5.64 8.05
C VAL A 10 4.28 -6.68 8.95
N ALA A 11 3.23 -6.29 9.67
CA ALA A 11 2.56 -7.15 10.66
C ALA A 11 1.16 -7.59 10.21
N PHE A 12 0.81 -7.33 8.96
CA PHE A 12 -0.46 -7.71 8.37
C PHE A 12 -0.22 -8.65 7.20
N ASP A 13 -0.95 -9.76 7.22
CA ASP A 13 -0.96 -10.75 6.16
C ASP A 13 -2.40 -10.85 5.62
N PRO A 14 -2.69 -10.29 4.43
CA PRO A 14 -4.03 -10.27 3.88
C PRO A 14 -4.36 -11.60 3.20
N ASN A 15 -5.48 -12.21 3.59
CA ASN A 15 -6.04 -13.37 2.89
C ASN A 15 -6.55 -13.03 1.48
N VAL A 16 -6.87 -11.75 1.23
CA VAL A 16 -7.35 -11.25 -0.06
C VAL A 16 -6.29 -10.35 -0.66
N THR A 17 -5.70 -10.77 -1.78
CA THR A 17 -4.60 -10.07 -2.45
C THR A 17 -5.02 -9.38 -3.74
N TYR A 18 -6.28 -9.44 -4.13
CA TYR A 18 -6.78 -8.84 -5.37
C TYR A 18 -8.11 -8.12 -5.17
N PHE A 19 -8.19 -6.89 -5.65
CA PHE A 19 -9.39 -6.06 -5.68
C PHE A 19 -9.62 -5.56 -7.09
N LYS A 20 -10.86 -5.55 -7.58
CA LYS A 20 -11.18 -5.10 -8.93
C LYS A 20 -12.61 -4.57 -9.05
N PRO A 21 -12.91 -3.71 -10.04
CA PRO A 21 -14.28 -3.34 -10.37
C PRO A 21 -15.16 -4.57 -10.64
N ARG A 22 -16.41 -4.47 -10.19
CA ARG A 22 -17.41 -5.52 -10.43
C ARG A 22 -17.72 -5.63 -11.93
N ALA A 23 -18.01 -6.85 -12.38
CA ALA A 23 -18.43 -7.17 -13.75
C ALA A 23 -17.41 -6.95 -14.89
N VAL A 24 -16.17 -6.54 -14.59
CA VAL A 24 -15.10 -6.47 -15.61
C VAL A 24 -14.11 -7.64 -15.44
N PRO A 25 -13.84 -8.44 -16.48
CA PRO A 25 -12.83 -9.50 -16.43
C PRO A 25 -11.43 -8.95 -16.11
N LEU A 26 -10.63 -9.67 -15.30
CA LEU A 26 -9.26 -9.25 -14.97
C LEU A 26 -8.38 -9.10 -16.20
N SER A 27 -8.55 -9.96 -17.21
CA SER A 27 -7.80 -9.92 -18.47
C SER A 27 -7.99 -8.62 -19.27
N MET A 28 -9.00 -7.83 -18.96
CA MET A 28 -9.29 -6.54 -19.61
C MET A 28 -8.91 -5.34 -18.76
N LEU A 29 -8.37 -5.55 -17.55
CA LEU A 29 -8.05 -4.49 -16.61
C LEU A 29 -6.56 -4.22 -16.58
N GLU A 30 -6.19 -2.94 -16.54
CA GLU A 30 -4.87 -2.55 -16.06
C GLU A 30 -4.78 -2.84 -14.55
N GLU A 31 -3.62 -3.33 -14.11
CA GLU A 31 -3.33 -3.63 -12.71
C GLU A 31 -2.41 -2.56 -12.08
N ILE A 32 -2.66 -2.27 -10.80
CA ILE A 32 -1.75 -1.50 -9.96
C ILE A 32 -1.23 -2.42 -8.85
N ASP A 33 0.10 -2.55 -8.79
CA ASP A 33 0.78 -3.25 -7.71
C ASP A 33 0.85 -2.36 -6.46
N LEU A 34 0.15 -2.77 -5.40
CA LEU A 34 0.26 -2.22 -4.07
C LEU A 34 1.20 -3.10 -3.24
N GLY A 35 2.31 -2.52 -2.77
CA GLY A 35 3.28 -3.25 -1.95
C GLY A 35 2.73 -3.60 -0.57
N MET A 36 3.27 -4.65 0.04
CA MET A 36 2.91 -5.05 1.41
C MET A 36 3.19 -3.94 2.43
N ASP A 37 4.26 -3.16 2.23
CA ASP A 37 4.61 -1.99 3.04
C ASP A 37 3.64 -0.82 2.84
N GLU A 38 3.17 -0.62 1.61
CA GLU A 38 2.15 0.38 1.28
C GLU A 38 0.82 0.03 1.95
N LEU A 39 0.42 -1.24 1.88
CA LEU A 39 -0.79 -1.74 2.54
C LEU A 39 -0.69 -1.61 4.06
N GLU A 40 0.45 -1.98 4.66
CA GLU A 40 0.65 -1.83 6.11
C GLU A 40 0.61 -0.36 6.53
N ALA A 41 1.18 0.54 5.73
CA ALA A 41 1.14 1.97 6.01
C ALA A 41 -0.31 2.51 5.99
N LEU A 42 -1.10 2.16 4.97
CA LEU A 42 -2.54 2.49 4.90
C LEU A 42 -3.28 1.89 6.10
N ARG A 43 -3.01 0.63 6.45
CA ARG A 43 -3.65 -0.03 7.59
C ARG A 43 -3.36 0.68 8.91
N LEU A 44 -2.10 1.08 9.16
CA LEU A 44 -1.72 1.71 10.41
C LEU A 44 -2.23 3.15 10.51
N CYS A 45 -2.10 3.95 9.45
CA CYS A 45 -2.43 5.37 9.50
C CYS A 45 -3.88 5.68 9.14
N ASP A 46 -4.41 5.06 8.09
CA ASP A 46 -5.73 5.41 7.54
C ASP A 46 -6.84 4.52 8.10
N PHE A 47 -6.56 3.25 8.42
CA PHE A 47 -7.56 2.35 9.02
C PHE A 47 -7.51 2.30 10.55
N LYS A 48 -6.31 2.26 11.15
CA LYS A 48 -6.13 2.26 12.62
C LYS A 48 -5.91 3.64 13.23
N GLU A 49 -5.92 4.68 12.40
CA GLU A 49 -5.81 6.09 12.81
C GLU A 49 -4.58 6.39 13.71
N LEU A 50 -3.50 5.63 13.53
CA LEU A 50 -2.25 5.93 14.24
C LEU A 50 -1.59 7.16 13.62
N ASN A 51 -1.03 8.02 14.47
CA ASN A 51 -0.17 9.08 13.99
C ASN A 51 1.10 8.51 13.31
N GLN A 52 1.69 9.30 12.42
CA GLN A 52 2.82 8.85 11.60
C GLN A 52 4.03 8.41 12.44
N ASP A 53 4.26 9.03 13.58
CA ASP A 53 5.36 8.65 14.48
C ASP A 53 5.18 7.23 15.05
N LYS A 54 3.98 6.90 15.54
CA LYS A 54 3.68 5.57 16.08
C LYS A 54 3.71 4.52 14.98
N ALA A 55 3.14 4.83 13.82
CA ALA A 55 3.14 3.92 12.67
C ALA A 55 4.58 3.64 12.16
N ALA A 56 5.42 4.68 12.06
CA ALA A 56 6.81 4.55 11.62
C ALA A 56 7.63 3.69 12.61
N LYS A 57 7.43 3.91 13.91
CA LYS A 57 8.03 3.06 14.96
C LYS A 57 7.60 1.60 14.83
N LYS A 58 6.32 1.31 14.58
CA LYS A 58 5.83 -0.07 14.38
C LYS A 58 6.46 -0.74 13.16
N MET A 59 6.64 0.01 12.07
CA MET A 59 7.28 -0.47 10.84
C MET A 59 8.81 -0.49 10.92
N GLY A 60 9.43 0.07 11.97
CA GLY A 60 10.88 0.13 12.12
C GLY A 60 11.58 1.08 11.12
N ILE A 61 10.89 2.14 10.68
CA ILE A 61 11.39 3.10 9.69
C ILE A 61 11.30 4.54 10.20
N SER A 62 11.93 5.50 9.51
CA SER A 62 11.76 6.91 9.83
C SER A 62 10.37 7.40 9.44
N GLN A 63 9.85 8.41 10.16
CA GLN A 63 8.59 9.09 9.83
C GLN A 63 8.59 9.60 8.38
N SER A 64 9.71 10.16 7.91
CA SER A 64 9.88 10.61 6.52
C SER A 64 9.78 9.48 5.50
N THR A 65 10.24 8.27 5.83
CA THR A 65 10.10 7.10 4.95
C THR A 65 8.65 6.64 4.92
N LEU A 66 7.98 6.59 6.07
CA LEU A 66 6.55 6.29 6.16
C LEU A 66 5.72 7.28 5.32
N GLY A 67 6.00 8.58 5.43
CA GLY A 67 5.30 9.60 4.66
C GLY A 67 5.40 9.39 3.15
N ARG A 68 6.57 8.99 2.64
CA ARG A 68 6.75 8.63 1.21
C ARG A 68 5.95 7.39 0.83
N ILE A 69 5.97 6.35 1.67
CA ILE A 69 5.20 5.11 1.44
C ILE A 69 3.70 5.44 1.39
N LEU A 70 3.18 6.20 2.36
CA LEU A 70 1.78 6.61 2.40
C LEU A 70 1.38 7.42 1.16
N CYS A 71 2.21 8.37 0.74
CA CYS A 71 1.95 9.18 -0.45
C CYS A 71 1.85 8.29 -1.70
N SER A 72 2.80 7.35 -1.87
CA SER A 72 2.77 6.36 -2.96
C SER A 72 1.53 5.47 -2.91
N ALA A 73 1.23 4.91 -1.74
CA ALA A 73 0.10 4.03 -1.50
C ALA A 73 -1.24 4.70 -1.83
N ARG A 74 -1.46 5.91 -1.29
CA ARG A 74 -2.69 6.69 -1.56
C ARG A 74 -2.80 7.06 -3.03
N LYS A 75 -1.72 7.47 -3.69
CA LYS A 75 -1.73 7.77 -5.13
C LYS A 75 -2.17 6.55 -5.94
N LYS A 76 -1.61 5.37 -5.65
CA LYS A 76 -1.96 4.10 -6.31
C LYS A 76 -3.41 3.71 -6.12
N VAL A 77 -3.90 3.76 -4.88
CA VAL A 77 -5.30 3.45 -4.56
C VAL A 77 -6.23 4.43 -5.26
N THR A 78 -5.96 5.73 -5.17
CA THR A 78 -6.78 6.76 -5.82
C THR A 78 -6.76 6.62 -7.34
N GLU A 79 -5.62 6.32 -7.96
CA GLU A 79 -5.55 6.05 -9.40
C GLU A 79 -6.40 4.83 -9.78
N ALA A 80 -6.34 3.76 -8.99
CA ALA A 80 -7.14 2.56 -9.26
C ALA A 80 -8.63 2.84 -9.17
N LEU A 81 -9.06 3.61 -8.16
CA LEU A 81 -10.46 3.99 -7.99
C LEU A 81 -10.96 4.92 -9.10
N ILE A 82 -10.17 5.92 -9.50
CA ILE A 82 -10.57 6.91 -10.52
C ILE A 82 -10.58 6.29 -11.93
N LYS A 83 -9.55 5.49 -12.27
CA LYS A 83 -9.40 4.89 -13.60
C LYS A 83 -10.05 3.51 -13.74
N GLY A 84 -10.64 2.98 -12.67
CA GLY A 84 -11.25 1.65 -12.67
C GLY A 84 -10.25 0.51 -12.86
N LYS A 85 -9.07 0.60 -12.26
CA LYS A 85 -8.03 -0.44 -12.35
C LYS A 85 -8.19 -1.50 -11.27
N ALA A 86 -7.64 -2.69 -11.51
CA ALA A 86 -7.49 -3.69 -10.45
C ALA A 86 -6.31 -3.32 -9.54
N ILE A 87 -6.42 -3.64 -8.25
CA ILE A 87 -5.34 -3.52 -7.28
C ILE A 87 -4.88 -4.94 -6.93
N LYS A 88 -3.60 -5.20 -7.17
CA LYS A 88 -2.90 -6.41 -6.76
C LYS A 88 -2.03 -6.10 -5.56
N ILE A 89 -2.20 -6.82 -4.46
CA ILE A 89 -1.28 -6.76 -3.33
C ILE A 89 -0.08 -7.65 -3.67
N ARG A 90 1.09 -7.03 -3.78
CA ARG A 90 2.35 -7.72 -4.03
C ARG A 90 2.94 -8.18 -2.70
N THR A 91 2.79 -9.47 -2.43
CA THR A 91 3.45 -10.24 -1.36
C THR A 91 4.91 -10.53 -1.69
#